data_AF-A0A377BYC3-F1
#
_entry.id   AF-A0A377BYC3-F1
#
_cell.length_a   1.000
_cell.length_b   1.000
_cell.length_c   1.000
_cell.angle_alpha   90.00
_cell.angle_beta   90.00
_cell.angle_gamma   90.00
#
_symmetry.space_group_name_H-M   'P 1'
#
loop_
_entity.id
_entity.type
_entity.pdbx_description
1 polymer ?
#
loop_
_entity_poly.entity_id
_entity_poly.type
_entity_poly.pdbx_seq_one_letter_code
_entity_poly.pdbx_strand_id
1 'polypeptide(L)'
;MGDTSDYGNLLQLVLNAIELPENPDSLILPAHSGSGKPSIGVDKLPDSAQICSCFDVTKGDLIAAINKGCHTVAALKAETKAGTGCGGCIPLVTQVLNAELAKQGIEVNNNLCEHFAYSRQELFHLIRVEGIKTFEELLAKHGKGYGCEVCKPTVGSLLASCWNEYILKPEHTPLQDSNDNFLANIQKDGTYSVIPRSPGGEITPEGLMAVGRIAREFNLYTKITGSQRLAMFGAQKDDLPEIWRQLIEAGFETGHAYAKALRMAKTCVGSTWCRYGVGDSVGLGVELENRYKGIRTPHKMKFGVSGCTRECSEAQGKDVGIIATEKGWNLYVCGNGGMKPRHADLLAADIDRETLIKYLDRFMMFYIRTADKLTRTAPWLENLEGGIDYLKAVIIDDKLGLNAHLEEEMARLREAVLCEWTETVNTPSAQTRFKHFINSDKRDPNVQMVPEREQHRPATPYERIPVTLVEDNA
;
A
#
# COMPACT_ATOMS: atom_id res chain seq x y z
N MET A 1 17.49 0.27 -23.87
CA MET A 1 18.06 0.01 -22.52
C MET A 1 17.30 -1.18 -21.98
N GLY A 2 17.98 -2.32 -21.88
CA GLY A 2 17.38 -3.65 -21.66
C GLY A 2 17.10 -3.96 -20.18
N ASP A 3 16.55 -5.14 -19.95
CA ASP A 3 16.29 -5.71 -18.63
C ASP A 3 17.60 -5.89 -17.84
N THR A 4 17.70 -5.28 -16.67
CA THR A 4 18.86 -5.37 -15.75
C THR A 4 18.53 -6.14 -14.47
N SER A 5 17.38 -6.82 -14.40
CA SER A 5 16.94 -7.54 -13.20
C SER A 5 17.95 -8.61 -12.76
N ASP A 6 18.57 -9.29 -13.74
CA ASP A 6 19.60 -10.30 -13.48
C ASP A 6 21.00 -9.71 -13.23
N TYR A 7 21.22 -8.41 -13.49
CA TYR A 7 22.55 -7.80 -13.41
C TYR A 7 23.17 -7.96 -12.03
N GLY A 8 22.42 -7.75 -10.94
CA GLY A 8 22.95 -7.92 -9.59
C GLY A 8 23.42 -9.35 -9.33
N ASN A 9 22.64 -10.34 -9.74
CA ASN A 9 22.95 -11.76 -9.54
C ASN A 9 24.14 -12.20 -10.41
N LEU A 10 24.12 -11.84 -11.71
CA LEU A 10 25.21 -12.10 -12.66
C LEU A 10 26.50 -11.39 -12.26
N LEU A 11 26.42 -10.15 -11.78
CA LEU A 11 27.56 -9.42 -11.27
C LEU A 11 28.16 -10.12 -10.05
N GLN A 12 27.34 -10.64 -9.12
CA GLN A 12 27.86 -11.40 -8.00
C GLN A 12 28.50 -12.73 -8.43
N LEU A 13 27.96 -13.44 -9.43
CA LEU A 13 28.62 -14.63 -10.00
C LEU A 13 30.02 -14.30 -10.55
N VAL A 14 30.11 -13.20 -11.30
CA VAL A 14 31.36 -12.76 -11.94
C VAL A 14 32.38 -12.24 -10.92
N LEU A 15 31.97 -11.31 -10.06
CA LEU A 15 32.88 -10.66 -9.09
C LEU A 15 33.46 -11.65 -8.09
N ASN A 16 32.74 -12.73 -7.81
CA ASN A 16 33.11 -13.68 -6.77
C ASN A 16 33.53 -15.06 -7.31
N ALA A 17 33.64 -15.21 -8.64
CA ALA A 17 33.99 -16.47 -9.29
C ALA A 17 33.17 -17.68 -8.79
N ILE A 18 31.88 -17.48 -8.54
CA ILE A 18 30.98 -18.51 -8.02
C ILE A 18 30.72 -19.53 -9.13
N GLU A 19 30.82 -20.82 -8.79
CA GLU A 19 30.56 -21.92 -9.74
C GLU A 19 29.15 -21.82 -10.31
N LEU A 20 29.05 -21.94 -11.64
CA LEU A 20 27.78 -21.81 -12.33
C LEU A 20 26.86 -22.98 -11.97
N PRO A 21 25.53 -22.76 -11.91
CA PRO A 21 24.58 -23.85 -11.71
C PRO A 21 24.72 -24.89 -12.83
N GLU A 22 24.32 -26.13 -12.54
CA GLU A 22 24.41 -27.29 -13.46
C GLU A 22 23.81 -27.01 -14.85
N ASN A 23 22.81 -26.12 -14.93
CA ASN A 23 22.25 -25.59 -16.17
C ASN A 23 22.50 -24.07 -16.27
N PRO A 24 23.66 -23.62 -16.79
CA PRO A 24 24.03 -22.19 -16.81
C PRO A 24 23.13 -21.32 -17.70
N ASP A 25 22.48 -21.93 -18.68
CA ASP A 25 21.52 -21.29 -19.57
C ASP A 25 20.31 -20.72 -18.80
N SER A 26 19.95 -21.31 -17.66
CA SER A 26 18.91 -20.81 -16.75
C SER A 26 19.21 -19.42 -16.14
N LEU A 27 20.46 -18.94 -16.22
CA LEU A 27 20.87 -17.61 -15.75
C LEU A 27 20.52 -16.50 -16.73
N ILE A 28 20.31 -16.83 -18.01
CA ILE A 28 20.11 -15.85 -19.10
C ILE A 28 18.76 -16.08 -19.78
N LEU A 29 18.27 -17.32 -19.81
CA LEU A 29 16.99 -17.69 -20.40
C LEU A 29 15.83 -17.48 -19.40
N PRO A 30 14.61 -17.20 -19.89
CA PRO A 30 13.40 -17.24 -19.07
C PRO A 30 13.24 -18.62 -18.42
N ALA A 31 12.81 -18.64 -17.16
CA ALA A 31 12.56 -19.87 -16.40
C ALA A 31 11.73 -20.87 -17.22
N HIS A 32 12.26 -22.08 -17.44
CA HIS A 32 11.53 -23.16 -18.09
C HIS A 32 10.66 -23.88 -17.05
N SER A 33 9.35 -23.97 -17.31
CA SER A 33 8.42 -24.91 -16.66
C SER A 33 8.59 -25.10 -15.14
N GLY A 34 8.24 -24.08 -14.35
CA GLY A 34 7.94 -24.23 -12.93
C GLY A 34 9.12 -24.21 -11.95
N SER A 35 10.37 -24.22 -12.41
CA SER A 35 11.51 -23.86 -11.56
C SER A 35 11.80 -22.37 -11.72
N GLY A 36 11.62 -21.58 -10.67
CA GLY A 36 12.03 -20.17 -10.67
C GLY A 36 13.51 -20.02 -11.06
N LYS A 37 13.89 -18.86 -11.63
CA LYS A 37 15.31 -18.58 -11.93
C LYS A 37 16.16 -18.81 -10.66
N PRO A 38 17.35 -19.44 -10.76
CA PRO A 38 18.22 -19.64 -9.62
C PRO A 38 18.59 -18.29 -8.98
N SER A 39 17.95 -17.96 -7.87
CA SER A 39 18.35 -16.84 -7.01
C SER A 39 19.49 -17.30 -6.11
N ILE A 40 20.60 -16.60 -6.11
CA ILE A 40 21.66 -16.82 -5.12
C ILE A 40 21.10 -16.32 -3.78
N GLY A 41 20.60 -17.25 -2.97
CA GLY A 41 20.26 -16.95 -1.58
C GLY A 41 21.46 -16.31 -0.88
N VAL A 42 21.21 -15.39 0.04
CA VAL A 42 22.26 -14.64 0.76
C VAL A 42 23.33 -15.55 1.36
N ASP A 43 23.01 -16.79 1.67
CA ASP A 43 23.94 -17.81 2.15
C ASP A 43 25.06 -18.15 1.19
N LYS A 44 24.81 -18.08 -0.12
CA LYS A 44 25.78 -18.43 -1.18
C LYS A 44 26.66 -17.27 -1.62
N LEU A 45 26.39 -16.04 -1.13
CA LEU A 45 27.27 -14.90 -1.36
C LEU A 45 28.56 -15.06 -0.52
N PRO A 46 29.76 -14.76 -1.04
CA PRO A 46 30.95 -14.71 -0.19
C PRO A 46 30.94 -13.46 0.70
N ASP A 47 31.81 -13.45 1.69
CA ASP A 47 31.97 -12.33 2.62
C ASP A 47 32.38 -11.03 1.89
N SER A 48 33.06 -11.12 0.75
CA SER A 48 33.42 -9.96 -0.08
C SER A 48 32.25 -9.32 -0.84
N ALA A 49 31.07 -9.94 -0.87
CA ALA A 49 29.93 -9.44 -1.65
C ALA A 49 29.46 -8.09 -1.11
N GLN A 50 29.39 -7.07 -1.97
CA GLN A 50 28.94 -5.73 -1.59
C GLN A 50 27.42 -5.69 -1.41
N ILE A 51 26.95 -5.34 -0.20
CA ILE A 51 25.54 -5.30 0.18
C ILE A 51 25.00 -3.87 0.19
N CYS A 52 25.80 -2.89 0.65
CA CYS A 52 25.44 -1.47 0.62
C CYS A 52 26.45 -0.66 -0.18
N SER A 53 26.05 -0.15 -1.34
CA SER A 53 26.92 0.71 -2.17
C SER A 53 27.07 2.15 -1.66
N CYS A 54 26.14 2.66 -0.84
CA CYS A 54 26.25 4.03 -0.32
C CYS A 54 27.36 4.21 0.72
N PHE A 55 27.73 3.13 1.41
CA PHE A 55 28.70 3.13 2.50
C PHE A 55 29.72 1.99 2.38
N ASP A 56 29.80 1.36 1.20
CA ASP A 56 30.70 0.25 0.88
C ASP A 56 30.73 -0.88 1.91
N VAL A 57 29.54 -1.31 2.36
CA VAL A 57 29.39 -2.40 3.34
C VAL A 57 29.24 -3.73 2.62
N THR A 58 30.09 -4.70 2.98
CA THR A 58 30.06 -6.07 2.45
C THR A 58 29.25 -7.03 3.33
N LYS A 59 29.01 -8.25 2.84
CA LYS A 59 28.38 -9.32 3.62
C LYS A 59 29.24 -9.68 4.84
N GLY A 60 30.56 -9.71 4.67
CA GLY A 60 31.52 -9.98 5.74
C GLY A 60 31.48 -8.93 6.84
N ASP A 61 31.32 -7.65 6.49
CA ASP A 61 31.17 -6.57 7.47
C ASP A 61 29.89 -6.74 8.30
N LEU A 62 28.79 -7.17 7.66
CA LEU A 62 27.54 -7.46 8.34
C LEU A 62 27.69 -8.68 9.27
N ILE A 63 28.29 -9.78 8.80
CA ILE A 63 28.54 -10.98 9.61
C ILE A 63 29.44 -10.64 10.81
N ALA A 64 30.49 -9.85 10.60
CA ALA A 64 31.38 -9.40 11.66
C ALA A 64 30.64 -8.56 12.71
N ALA A 65 29.75 -7.66 12.29
CA ALA A 65 28.91 -6.88 13.21
C ALA A 65 27.91 -7.77 13.96
N ILE A 66 27.31 -8.75 13.29
CA ILE A 66 26.38 -9.72 13.91
C ILE A 66 27.10 -10.55 14.97
N ASN A 67 28.29 -11.08 14.66
CA ASN A 67 29.14 -11.81 15.59
C ASN A 67 29.57 -10.99 16.82
N LYS A 68 29.57 -9.65 16.71
CA LYS A 68 29.81 -8.73 17.85
C LYS A 68 28.55 -8.45 18.68
N GLY A 69 27.40 -9.03 18.35
CA GLY A 69 26.13 -8.87 19.06
C GLY A 69 25.10 -7.96 18.37
N CYS A 70 25.34 -7.52 17.12
CA CYS A 70 24.38 -6.70 16.38
C CYS A 70 23.23 -7.55 15.80
N HIS A 71 22.33 -8.03 16.66
CA HIS A 71 21.25 -8.96 16.27
C HIS A 71 19.97 -8.27 15.76
N THR A 72 20.03 -6.97 15.45
CA THR A 72 18.89 -6.23 14.90
C THR A 72 19.32 -5.35 13.73
N VAL A 73 18.40 -5.06 12.81
CA VAL A 73 18.68 -4.13 11.68
C VAL A 73 19.06 -2.74 12.19
N ALA A 74 18.49 -2.30 13.32
CA ALA A 74 18.86 -1.04 13.95
C ALA A 74 20.31 -1.05 14.47
N ALA A 75 20.72 -2.13 15.13
CA ALA A 75 22.10 -2.30 15.58
C ALA A 75 23.08 -2.36 14.39
N LEU A 76 22.74 -3.10 13.32
CA LEU A 76 23.54 -3.14 12.09
C LEU A 76 23.63 -1.76 11.41
N LYS A 77 22.55 -0.97 11.39
CA LYS A 77 22.56 0.40 10.88
C LYS A 77 23.49 1.30 11.68
N ALA A 78 23.45 1.21 13.01
CA ALA A 78 24.29 2.01 13.89
C ALA A 78 25.78 1.65 13.72
N GLU A 79 26.10 0.36 13.61
CA GLU A 79 27.47 -0.14 13.50
C GLU A 79 28.06 0.06 12.09
N THR A 80 27.32 -0.32 11.05
CA THR A 80 27.84 -0.40 9.66
C THR A 80 27.41 0.76 8.77
N LYS A 81 26.44 1.58 9.20
CA LYS A 81 25.76 2.61 8.39
C LYS A 81 24.92 2.06 7.23
N ALA A 82 24.94 0.75 6.97
CA ALA A 82 24.17 0.15 5.88
C ALA A 82 22.67 0.46 6.01
N GLY A 83 22.08 1.08 4.99
CA GLY A 83 20.64 1.41 4.97
C GLY A 83 20.27 2.75 5.65
N THR A 84 21.24 3.59 6.02
CA THR A 84 21.02 4.95 6.55
C THR A 84 21.03 6.05 5.48
N GLY A 85 21.45 5.72 4.25
CA GLY A 85 21.56 6.63 3.11
C GLY A 85 20.31 6.56 2.23
N CYS A 86 20.39 5.84 1.10
CA CYS A 86 19.25 5.66 0.20
C CYS A 86 18.23 4.60 0.68
N GLY A 87 18.60 3.77 1.67
CA GLY A 87 17.77 2.69 2.21
C GLY A 87 17.55 1.48 1.30
N GLY A 88 18.07 1.48 0.07
CA GLY A 88 17.81 0.44 -0.94
C GLY A 88 18.31 -0.96 -0.57
N CYS A 89 19.35 -1.05 0.27
CA CYS A 89 19.96 -2.30 0.73
C CYS A 89 19.28 -2.91 1.96
N ILE A 90 18.34 -2.23 2.61
CA ILE A 90 17.71 -2.70 3.86
C ILE A 90 17.16 -4.13 3.74
N PRO A 91 16.43 -4.52 2.66
CA PRO A 91 15.94 -5.89 2.54
C PRO A 91 17.05 -6.94 2.53
N LEU A 92 18.15 -6.66 1.81
CA LEU A 92 19.28 -7.58 1.70
C LEU A 92 20.08 -7.66 3.02
N VAL A 93 20.23 -6.53 3.72
CA VAL A 93 20.80 -6.48 5.07
C VAL A 93 19.96 -7.33 6.04
N THR A 94 18.63 -7.22 5.99
CA THR A 94 17.73 -8.04 6.81
C THR A 94 17.83 -9.52 6.49
N GLN A 95 17.94 -9.88 5.20
CA GLN A 95 18.15 -11.28 4.80
C GLN A 95 19.47 -11.85 5.34
N VAL A 96 20.59 -11.12 5.20
CA VAL A 96 21.89 -11.52 5.74
C VAL A 96 21.83 -11.67 7.27
N LEU A 97 21.19 -10.71 7.95
CA LEU A 97 20.99 -10.78 9.41
C LEU A 97 20.23 -12.05 9.81
N ASN A 98 19.08 -12.31 9.20
CA ASN A 98 18.24 -13.45 9.56
C ASN A 98 18.93 -14.78 9.27
N ALA A 99 19.62 -14.88 8.14
CA ALA A 99 20.37 -16.08 7.76
C ALA A 99 21.52 -16.38 8.74
N GLU A 100 22.24 -15.33 9.17
CA GLU A 100 23.36 -15.48 10.10
C GLU A 100 22.89 -15.78 11.53
N LEU A 101 21.83 -15.12 12.00
CA LEU A 101 21.22 -15.43 13.31
C LEU A 101 20.72 -16.88 13.36
N ALA A 102 20.08 -17.36 12.30
CA ALA A 102 19.64 -18.75 12.20
C ALA A 102 20.82 -19.74 12.30
N LYS A 103 21.99 -19.43 11.70
CA LYS A 103 23.21 -20.26 11.84
C LYS A 103 23.76 -20.28 13.26
N GLN A 104 23.62 -19.19 14.00
CA GLN A 104 24.04 -19.10 15.39
C GLN A 104 23.05 -19.78 16.36
N GLY A 105 21.98 -20.40 15.85
CA GLY A 105 20.91 -20.95 16.66
C GLY A 105 20.14 -19.87 17.43
N ILE A 106 20.30 -18.60 17.04
CA ILE A 106 19.56 -17.48 17.61
C ILE A 106 18.24 -17.42 16.85
N GLU A 107 17.17 -17.77 17.54
CA GLU A 107 15.82 -17.68 16.99
C GLU A 107 15.56 -16.23 16.53
N VAL A 108 15.28 -16.07 15.23
CA VAL A 108 14.94 -14.76 14.67
C VAL A 108 13.62 -14.35 15.29
N ASN A 109 13.71 -13.42 16.22
CA ASN A 109 12.55 -12.98 16.97
C ASN A 109 11.63 -12.16 16.05
N ASN A 110 10.47 -12.73 15.72
CA ASN A 110 9.43 -12.10 14.89
C ASN A 110 8.48 -11.18 15.68
N ASN A 111 8.82 -10.87 16.93
CA ASN A 111 8.09 -9.91 17.75
C ASN A 111 7.91 -8.59 17.02
N LEU A 112 6.69 -8.06 17.08
CA LEU A 112 6.35 -6.79 16.47
C LEU A 112 7.19 -5.64 17.04
N CYS A 113 7.35 -5.61 18.38
CA CYS A 113 8.20 -4.68 19.12
C CYS A 113 8.30 -5.13 20.59
N GLU A 114 8.94 -4.33 21.45
CA GLU A 114 9.04 -4.59 22.90
C GLU A 114 7.69 -4.75 23.63
N HIS A 115 6.61 -4.18 23.06
CA HIS A 115 5.27 -4.22 23.64
C HIS A 115 4.52 -5.52 23.34
N PHE A 116 4.82 -6.19 22.23
CA PHE A 116 4.11 -7.39 21.77
C PHE A 116 5.09 -8.46 21.32
N ALA A 117 5.11 -9.57 22.05
CA ALA A 117 5.95 -10.72 21.75
C ALA A 117 5.35 -11.64 20.68
N TYR A 118 4.80 -11.03 19.63
CA TYR A 118 4.07 -11.70 18.55
C TYR A 118 4.35 -10.99 17.23
N SER A 119 4.39 -11.75 16.15
CA SER A 119 4.35 -11.24 14.79
C SER A 119 2.99 -10.60 14.45
N ARG A 120 2.94 -9.86 13.33
CA ARG A 120 1.66 -9.31 12.84
C ARG A 120 0.62 -10.42 12.60
N GLN A 121 1.03 -11.55 12.02
CA GLN A 121 0.12 -12.65 11.70
C GLN A 121 -0.48 -13.26 12.97
N GLU A 122 0.35 -13.51 13.99
CA GLU A 122 -0.13 -14.03 15.28
C GLU A 122 -1.09 -13.05 15.95
N LEU A 123 -0.79 -11.75 15.95
CA LEU A 123 -1.71 -10.73 16.45
C LEU A 123 -3.02 -10.68 15.67
N PHE A 124 -3.00 -10.85 14.35
CA PHE A 124 -4.21 -10.98 13.53
C PHE A 124 -5.07 -12.15 14.03
N HIS A 125 -4.47 -13.32 14.26
CA HIS A 125 -5.17 -14.49 14.75
C HIS A 125 -5.77 -14.27 16.14
N LEU A 126 -5.00 -13.71 17.08
CA LEU A 126 -5.47 -13.39 18.43
C LEU A 126 -6.67 -12.44 18.40
N ILE A 127 -6.59 -11.36 17.60
CA ILE A 127 -7.69 -10.40 17.43
C ILE A 127 -8.95 -11.09 16.91
N ARG A 128 -8.83 -11.95 15.88
CA ARG A 128 -9.98 -12.61 15.27
C ARG A 128 -10.62 -13.66 16.19
N VAL A 129 -9.80 -14.50 16.82
CA VAL A 129 -10.26 -15.62 17.66
C VAL A 129 -10.93 -15.11 18.93
N GLU A 130 -10.37 -14.09 19.56
CA GLU A 130 -10.92 -13.54 20.81
C GLU A 130 -11.95 -12.43 20.59
N GLY A 131 -12.12 -11.96 19.35
CA GLY A 131 -13.05 -10.87 19.05
C GLY A 131 -12.61 -9.50 19.58
N ILE A 132 -11.29 -9.28 19.73
CA ILE A 132 -10.73 -8.05 20.31
C ILE A 132 -11.00 -6.86 19.38
N LYS A 133 -11.53 -5.76 19.92
CA LYS A 133 -11.89 -4.58 19.12
C LYS A 133 -11.09 -3.31 19.39
N THR A 134 -10.33 -3.26 20.47
CA THR A 134 -9.58 -2.07 20.86
C THR A 134 -8.10 -2.36 21.09
N PHE A 135 -7.26 -1.32 21.01
CA PHE A 135 -5.84 -1.44 21.30
C PHE A 135 -5.61 -1.74 22.77
N GLU A 136 -6.38 -1.13 23.66
CA GLU A 136 -6.30 -1.30 25.11
C GLU A 136 -6.58 -2.75 25.50
N GLU A 137 -7.60 -3.37 24.92
CA GLU A 137 -7.92 -4.78 25.18
C GLU A 137 -6.80 -5.70 24.68
N LEU A 138 -6.29 -5.48 23.46
CA LEU A 138 -5.19 -6.27 22.92
C LEU A 138 -3.93 -6.15 23.77
N LEU A 139 -3.59 -4.92 24.18
CA LEU A 139 -2.42 -4.63 25.00
C LEU A 139 -2.53 -5.25 26.39
N ALA A 140 -3.72 -5.21 27.01
CA ALA A 140 -3.94 -5.78 28.33
C ALA A 140 -3.82 -7.30 28.34
N LYS A 141 -4.26 -7.98 27.27
CA LYS A 141 -4.23 -9.44 27.18
C LYS A 141 -2.90 -10.00 26.66
N HIS A 142 -2.31 -9.34 25.65
CA HIS A 142 -1.24 -9.91 24.83
C HIS A 142 0.02 -9.04 24.75
N GLY A 143 0.05 -7.93 25.48
CA GLY A 143 1.18 -7.00 25.47
C GLY A 143 1.50 -6.39 26.83
N LYS A 144 2.29 -5.31 26.79
CA LYS A 144 2.70 -4.53 27.98
C LYS A 144 3.06 -3.10 27.60
N GLY A 145 3.08 -2.19 28.57
CA GLY A 145 3.46 -0.78 28.37
C GLY A 145 2.32 0.08 27.83
N TYR A 146 2.65 1.08 27.00
CA TYR A 146 1.69 2.05 26.44
C TYR A 146 1.60 2.04 24.90
N GLY A 147 2.38 1.17 24.26
CA GLY A 147 2.56 1.11 22.81
C GLY A 147 3.49 2.18 22.25
N CYS A 148 3.99 1.94 21.04
CA CYS A 148 4.89 2.84 20.31
C CYS A 148 4.42 3.10 18.88
N GLU A 149 5.21 3.89 18.14
CA GLU A 149 5.05 4.21 16.71
C GLU A 149 5.06 3.00 15.77
N VAL A 150 5.46 1.81 16.25
CA VAL A 150 5.40 0.56 15.47
C VAL A 150 4.09 -0.17 15.72
N CYS A 151 3.77 -0.46 16.99
CA CYS A 151 2.63 -1.34 17.29
C CYS A 151 1.29 -0.63 17.19
N LYS A 152 1.17 0.66 17.54
CA LYS A 152 -0.10 1.39 17.45
C LYS A 152 -0.66 1.40 16.02
N PRO A 153 0.07 1.87 14.99
CA PRO A 153 -0.46 1.83 13.61
C PRO A 153 -0.61 0.41 13.07
N THR A 154 0.24 -0.53 13.49
CA THR A 154 0.09 -1.94 13.09
C THR A 154 -1.22 -2.53 13.63
N VAL A 155 -1.52 -2.32 14.91
CA VAL A 155 -2.77 -2.78 15.53
C VAL A 155 -3.97 -2.03 14.96
N GLY A 156 -3.89 -0.72 14.73
CA GLY A 156 -4.93 0.03 14.03
C GLY A 156 -5.25 -0.56 12.65
N SER A 157 -4.23 -0.92 11.88
CA SER A 157 -4.38 -1.62 10.60
C SER A 157 -5.01 -3.01 10.76
N LEU A 158 -4.62 -3.77 11.79
CA LEU A 158 -5.19 -5.09 12.08
C LEU A 158 -6.67 -5.01 12.47
N LEU A 159 -7.04 -4.10 13.38
CA LEU A 159 -8.42 -3.87 13.79
C LEU A 159 -9.28 -3.47 12.59
N ALA A 160 -8.79 -2.56 11.74
CA ALA A 160 -9.51 -2.19 10.52
C ALA A 160 -9.63 -3.36 9.52
N SER A 161 -8.59 -4.20 9.40
CA SER A 161 -8.63 -5.39 8.55
C SER A 161 -9.58 -6.48 9.08
N CYS A 162 -9.79 -6.52 10.40
CA CYS A 162 -10.66 -7.49 11.05
C CYS A 162 -12.12 -7.03 11.09
N TRP A 163 -12.36 -5.74 11.35
CA TRP A 163 -13.68 -5.24 11.72
C TRP A 163 -14.20 -4.11 10.83
N ASN A 164 -13.31 -3.45 10.07
CA ASN A 164 -13.60 -2.36 9.16
C ASN A 164 -14.42 -1.21 9.79
N GLU A 165 -14.22 -0.95 11.07
CA GLU A 165 -14.92 0.13 11.76
C GLU A 165 -14.39 1.50 11.34
N TYR A 166 -15.24 2.52 11.48
CA TYR A 166 -14.88 3.90 11.20
C TYR A 166 -13.65 4.37 11.99
N ILE A 167 -12.60 4.76 11.28
CA ILE A 167 -11.26 4.97 11.86
C ILE A 167 -11.13 6.20 12.76
N LEU A 168 -12.08 7.15 12.69
CA LEU A 168 -12.11 8.32 13.57
C LEU A 168 -12.99 8.12 14.82
N LYS A 169 -13.43 6.89 15.10
CA LYS A 169 -13.94 6.57 16.43
C LYS A 169 -12.86 6.89 17.50
N PRO A 170 -13.25 7.32 18.72
CA PRO A 170 -12.29 7.68 19.77
C PRO A 170 -11.26 6.59 20.09
N GLU A 171 -11.64 5.32 19.99
CA GLU A 171 -10.78 4.16 20.27
C GLU A 171 -9.76 3.91 19.16
N HIS A 172 -10.11 4.24 17.91
CA HIS A 172 -9.27 3.96 16.73
C HIS A 172 -8.37 5.13 16.35
N THR A 173 -8.79 6.36 16.65
CA THR A 173 -8.09 7.59 16.26
C THR A 173 -6.63 7.62 16.75
N PRO A 174 -6.30 7.30 18.02
CA PRO A 174 -4.92 7.37 18.53
C PRO A 174 -3.95 6.41 17.84
N LEU A 175 -4.48 5.47 17.04
CA LEU A 175 -3.71 4.48 16.30
C LEU A 175 -3.37 4.95 14.88
N GLN A 176 -4.04 6.01 14.39
CA GLN A 176 -3.90 6.46 13.01
C GLN A 176 -2.70 7.38 12.82
N ASP A 177 -2.06 7.27 11.66
CA ASP A 177 -1.06 8.24 11.21
C ASP A 177 -1.72 9.55 10.74
N SER A 178 -0.93 10.56 10.40
CA SER A 178 -1.46 11.88 9.98
C SER A 178 -2.45 11.81 8.83
N ASN A 179 -2.27 10.87 7.90
CA ASN A 179 -3.09 10.81 6.70
C ASN A 179 -4.48 10.23 6.99
N ASP A 180 -4.52 9.12 7.73
CA ASP A 180 -5.78 8.50 8.15
C ASP A 180 -6.49 9.34 9.23
N ASN A 181 -5.76 10.02 10.13
CA ASN A 181 -6.33 10.89 11.16
C ASN A 181 -7.04 12.13 10.58
N PHE A 182 -6.67 12.57 9.37
CA PHE A 182 -7.32 13.69 8.67
C PHE A 182 -8.04 13.28 7.38
N LEU A 183 -8.18 11.97 7.13
CA LEU A 183 -8.84 11.42 5.94
C LEU A 183 -8.38 12.09 4.62
N ALA A 184 -7.10 12.47 4.55
CA ALA A 184 -6.52 13.22 3.45
C ALA A 184 -4.99 13.12 3.49
N ASN A 185 -4.32 13.21 2.33
CA ASN A 185 -2.86 13.23 2.33
C ASN A 185 -2.34 14.61 2.71
N ILE A 186 -1.48 14.68 3.73
CA ILE A 186 -0.75 15.90 4.06
C ILE A 186 0.27 16.26 2.97
N GLN A 187 0.39 17.55 2.67
CA GLN A 187 1.31 18.13 1.68
C GLN A 187 2.51 18.79 2.38
N LYS A 188 3.53 19.14 1.60
CA LYS A 188 4.82 19.68 2.09
C LYS A 188 4.70 20.99 2.88
N ASP A 189 3.58 21.70 2.75
CA ASP A 189 3.30 22.99 3.39
C ASP A 189 2.23 22.89 4.49
N GLY A 190 1.84 21.67 4.88
CA GLY A 190 0.81 21.43 5.90
C GLY A 190 -0.63 21.47 5.38
N THR A 191 -0.83 21.74 4.08
CA THR A 191 -2.14 21.61 3.43
C THR A 191 -2.46 20.15 3.09
N TYR A 192 -3.65 19.89 2.55
CA TYR A 192 -4.14 18.56 2.26
C TYR A 192 -4.59 18.41 0.80
N SER A 193 -4.53 17.17 0.30
CA SER A 193 -5.10 16.81 -1.01
C SER A 193 -6.51 16.25 -0.85
N VAL A 194 -7.43 16.67 -1.72
CA VAL A 194 -8.78 16.14 -1.84
C VAL A 194 -8.92 15.43 -3.19
N ILE A 195 -9.24 14.14 -3.14
CA ILE A 195 -9.36 13.29 -4.34
C ILE A 195 -10.64 12.47 -4.18
N PRO A 196 -11.77 12.90 -4.77
CA PRO A 196 -13.00 12.13 -4.74
C PRO A 196 -12.85 10.81 -5.51
N ARG A 197 -13.69 9.83 -5.19
CA ARG A 197 -13.75 8.55 -5.90
C ARG A 197 -14.42 8.74 -7.26
N SER A 198 -13.85 8.13 -8.29
CA SER A 198 -14.42 8.06 -9.65
C SER A 198 -14.27 6.62 -10.12
N PRO A 199 -15.22 5.73 -9.78
CA PRO A 199 -15.13 4.31 -10.14
C PRO A 199 -14.91 4.13 -11.63
N GLY A 200 -13.94 3.29 -12.01
CA GLY A 200 -13.59 3.08 -13.41
C GLY A 200 -13.02 4.30 -14.15
N GLY A 201 -12.85 5.44 -13.47
CA GLY A 201 -12.50 6.73 -14.07
C GLY A 201 -13.70 7.51 -14.64
N GLU A 202 -14.94 7.07 -14.38
CA GLU A 202 -16.14 7.75 -14.86
C GLU A 202 -16.50 8.96 -14.00
N ILE A 203 -16.81 10.08 -14.66
CA ILE A 203 -17.26 11.33 -14.04
C ILE A 203 -18.37 11.91 -14.91
N THR A 204 -19.51 12.24 -14.30
CA THR A 204 -20.63 12.89 -14.99
C THR A 204 -20.29 14.35 -15.34
N PRO A 205 -20.93 14.95 -16.36
CA PRO A 205 -20.78 16.38 -16.65
C PRO A 205 -21.06 17.26 -15.42
N GLU A 206 -22.08 16.93 -14.63
CA GLU A 206 -22.46 17.64 -13.40
C GLU A 206 -21.38 17.49 -12.32
N GLY A 207 -20.85 16.27 -12.14
CA GLY A 207 -19.74 16.02 -11.22
C GLY A 207 -18.47 16.77 -11.62
N LEU A 208 -18.17 16.85 -12.92
CA LEU A 208 -17.05 17.62 -13.44
C LEU A 208 -17.21 19.12 -13.17
N MET A 209 -18.41 19.67 -13.39
CA MET A 209 -18.73 21.06 -13.04
C MET A 209 -18.61 21.32 -11.53
N ALA A 210 -19.09 20.39 -10.70
CA ALA A 210 -19.00 20.50 -9.24
C ALA A 210 -17.54 20.54 -8.77
N VAL A 211 -16.68 19.64 -9.27
CA VAL A 211 -15.24 19.64 -8.95
C VAL A 211 -14.58 20.97 -9.36
N GLY A 212 -14.87 21.48 -10.55
CA GLY A 212 -14.35 22.77 -11.01
C GLY A 212 -14.80 23.96 -10.15
N ARG A 213 -16.08 23.97 -9.75
CA ARG A 213 -16.65 25.00 -8.86
C ARG A 213 -15.97 24.98 -7.49
N ILE A 214 -15.87 23.80 -6.87
CA ILE A 214 -15.26 23.61 -5.55
C ILE A 214 -13.76 23.99 -5.59
N ALA A 215 -13.02 23.54 -6.60
CA ALA A 215 -11.63 23.90 -6.75
C ALA A 215 -11.41 25.42 -6.85
N ARG A 216 -12.30 26.13 -7.56
CA ARG A 216 -12.25 27.59 -7.64
C ARG A 216 -12.59 28.27 -6.31
N GLU A 217 -13.62 27.78 -5.62
CA GLU A 217 -14.11 28.33 -4.35
C GLU A 217 -13.05 28.26 -3.25
N PHE A 218 -12.35 27.13 -3.14
CA PHE A 218 -11.30 26.90 -2.15
C PHE A 218 -9.89 27.21 -2.66
N ASN A 219 -9.77 27.81 -3.86
CA ASN A 219 -8.49 28.12 -4.52
C ASN A 219 -7.51 26.92 -4.49
N LEU A 220 -7.94 25.79 -5.05
CA LEU A 220 -7.21 24.53 -5.07
C LEU A 220 -6.51 24.31 -6.40
N TYR A 221 -5.28 23.81 -6.35
CA TYR A 221 -4.55 23.32 -7.51
C TYR A 221 -5.19 22.02 -8.01
N THR A 222 -5.49 21.92 -9.31
CA THR A 222 -6.15 20.76 -9.91
C THR A 222 -5.24 19.99 -10.87
N LYS A 223 -5.36 18.66 -10.84
CA LYS A 223 -4.57 17.76 -11.71
C LYS A 223 -5.26 16.43 -11.97
N ILE A 224 -5.22 15.97 -13.23
CA ILE A 224 -5.59 14.60 -13.59
C ILE A 224 -4.48 13.64 -13.15
N THR A 225 -4.86 12.57 -12.46
CA THR A 225 -3.93 11.55 -11.95
C THR A 225 -3.84 10.36 -12.90
N GLY A 226 -2.75 9.59 -12.82
CA GLY A 226 -2.61 8.32 -13.56
C GLY A 226 -3.63 7.23 -13.16
N SER A 227 -4.44 7.50 -12.13
CA SER A 227 -5.53 6.68 -11.65
C SER A 227 -6.89 7.03 -12.29
N GLN A 228 -6.92 7.87 -13.33
CA GLN A 228 -8.14 8.39 -13.97
C GLN A 228 -9.04 9.16 -13.00
N ARG A 229 -8.42 9.99 -12.16
CA ARG A 229 -9.15 10.82 -11.17
C ARG A 229 -8.69 12.27 -11.21
N LEU A 230 -9.58 13.16 -10.77
CA LEU A 230 -9.27 14.56 -10.50
C LEU A 230 -8.76 14.70 -9.08
N ALA A 231 -7.57 15.28 -8.93
CA ALA A 231 -6.99 15.61 -7.64
C ALA A 231 -6.95 17.11 -7.44
N MET A 232 -7.35 17.55 -6.25
CA MET A 232 -7.32 18.93 -5.78
C MET A 232 -6.31 19.05 -4.63
N PHE A 233 -5.47 20.08 -4.61
CA PHE A 233 -4.39 20.26 -3.65
C PHE A 233 -4.38 21.67 -3.07
N GLY A 234 -3.88 21.81 -1.85
CA GLY A 234 -3.80 23.11 -1.17
C GLY A 234 -4.95 23.38 -0.20
N ALA A 235 -5.80 22.39 0.08
CA ALA A 235 -6.90 22.55 1.04
C ALA A 235 -6.32 22.75 2.44
N GLN A 236 -6.77 23.77 3.17
CA GLN A 236 -6.42 23.88 4.58
C GLN A 236 -7.22 22.86 5.39
N LYS A 237 -6.72 22.53 6.58
CA LYS A 237 -7.26 21.46 7.42
C LYS A 237 -8.75 21.67 7.73
N ASP A 238 -9.12 22.92 7.99
CA ASP A 238 -10.45 23.41 8.36
C ASP A 238 -11.41 23.51 7.17
N ASP A 239 -10.89 23.61 5.94
CA ASP A 239 -11.71 23.57 4.71
C ASP A 239 -12.21 22.15 4.39
N LEU A 240 -11.55 21.10 4.89
CA LEU A 240 -11.82 19.73 4.48
C LEU A 240 -13.28 19.28 4.69
N PRO A 241 -13.93 19.48 5.86
CA PRO A 241 -15.32 19.06 6.04
C PRO A 241 -16.29 19.70 5.04
N GLU A 242 -16.10 21.00 4.76
CA GLU A 242 -16.98 21.73 3.84
C GLU A 242 -16.75 21.32 2.38
N ILE A 243 -15.49 21.16 1.96
CA ILE A 243 -15.16 20.63 0.63
C ILE A 243 -15.82 19.26 0.43
N TRP A 244 -15.73 18.38 1.42
CA TRP A 244 -16.31 17.04 1.33
C TRP A 244 -17.84 17.05 1.39
N ARG A 245 -18.47 17.93 2.17
CA ARG A 245 -19.93 18.12 2.15
C ARG A 245 -20.41 18.42 0.73
N GLN A 246 -19.78 19.39 0.06
CA GLN A 246 -20.15 19.76 -1.32
C GLN A 246 -19.88 18.65 -2.34
N LEU A 247 -18.78 17.90 -2.18
CA LEU A 247 -18.50 16.74 -3.04
C LEU A 247 -19.53 15.62 -2.86
N ILE A 248 -19.95 15.34 -1.62
CA ILE A 248 -20.97 14.34 -1.31
C ILE A 248 -22.32 14.75 -1.89
N GLU A 249 -22.70 16.03 -1.77
CA GLU A 249 -23.91 16.57 -2.41
C GLU A 249 -23.88 16.45 -3.94
N ALA A 250 -22.69 16.50 -4.54
CA ALA A 250 -22.49 16.27 -5.97
C ALA A 250 -22.42 14.77 -6.34
N GLY A 251 -22.63 13.85 -5.39
CA GLY A 251 -22.66 12.40 -5.60
C GLY A 251 -21.30 11.70 -5.53
N PHE A 252 -20.25 12.38 -5.05
CA PHE A 252 -18.95 11.76 -4.84
C PHE A 252 -18.83 11.09 -3.47
N GLU A 253 -17.89 10.15 -3.38
CA GLU A 253 -17.48 9.50 -2.14
C GLU A 253 -15.98 9.70 -1.88
N THR A 254 -15.52 9.33 -0.69
CA THR A 254 -14.09 9.31 -0.37
C THR A 254 -13.29 8.45 -1.37
N GLY A 255 -12.27 9.07 -1.98
CA GLY A 255 -11.37 8.36 -2.88
C GLY A 255 -10.41 7.41 -2.17
N HIS A 256 -10.32 7.46 -0.83
CA HIS A 256 -9.34 6.73 -0.01
C HIS A 256 -7.90 6.90 -0.56
N ALA A 257 -7.59 8.07 -1.14
CA ALA A 257 -6.29 8.33 -1.76
C ALA A 257 -5.16 8.49 -0.75
N TYR A 258 -5.43 8.36 0.54
CA TYR A 258 -4.51 8.43 1.68
C TYR A 258 -4.36 7.07 2.39
N ALA A 259 -5.45 6.31 2.43
CA ALA A 259 -5.58 5.03 3.10
C ALA A 259 -4.64 3.92 2.59
N LYS A 260 -4.30 2.95 3.44
CA LYS A 260 -3.82 1.63 3.02
C LYS A 260 -5.01 0.74 2.63
N ALA A 261 -5.58 1.01 1.46
CA ALA A 261 -6.78 0.36 0.93
C ALA A 261 -6.74 0.28 -0.60
N LEU A 262 -7.81 -0.23 -1.23
CA LEU A 262 -7.98 -0.11 -2.68
C LEU A 262 -8.04 1.37 -3.09
N ARG A 263 -7.01 1.79 -3.82
CA ARG A 263 -6.93 3.16 -4.34
C ARG A 263 -7.86 3.35 -5.50
N MET A 264 -7.81 2.52 -6.54
CA MET A 264 -8.70 2.58 -7.71
C MET A 264 -8.67 1.27 -8.51
N ALA A 265 -9.65 1.10 -9.39
CA ALA A 265 -9.59 0.22 -10.55
C ALA A 265 -9.49 1.06 -11.84
N LYS A 266 -8.29 1.13 -12.41
CA LYS A 266 -8.06 1.82 -13.69
C LYS A 266 -8.66 0.96 -14.81
N THR A 267 -9.43 1.58 -15.71
CA THR A 267 -10.06 0.86 -16.83
C THR A 267 -9.68 1.46 -18.17
N CYS A 268 -9.83 0.69 -19.23
CA CYS A 268 -9.93 1.24 -20.58
C CYS A 268 -11.42 1.36 -20.94
N VAL A 269 -11.74 2.03 -22.04
CA VAL A 269 -13.14 2.23 -22.46
C VAL A 269 -13.85 0.94 -22.93
N GLY A 270 -13.16 -0.22 -22.90
CA GLY A 270 -13.74 -1.54 -23.08
C GLY A 270 -14.41 -1.77 -24.44
N SER A 271 -15.23 -2.82 -24.53
CA SER A 271 -16.08 -3.11 -25.68
C SER A 271 -17.20 -2.08 -25.88
N THR A 272 -17.48 -1.24 -24.88
CA THR A 272 -18.48 -0.17 -24.95
C THR A 272 -18.14 0.87 -26.00
N TRP A 273 -16.87 1.25 -26.14
CA TRP A 273 -16.44 2.31 -27.07
C TRP A 273 -15.25 1.94 -27.96
N CYS A 274 -14.35 1.06 -27.51
CA CYS A 274 -13.17 0.74 -28.29
C CYS A 274 -13.53 -0.30 -29.36
N ARG A 275 -13.19 -0.03 -30.63
CA ARG A 275 -13.35 -0.98 -31.73
C ARG A 275 -12.61 -2.32 -31.56
N TYR A 276 -11.66 -2.38 -30.62
CA TYR A 276 -10.88 -3.57 -30.29
C TYR A 276 -11.27 -4.18 -28.93
N GLY A 277 -12.23 -3.59 -28.23
CA GLY A 277 -12.66 -4.07 -26.93
C GLY A 277 -13.35 -5.42 -27.07
N VAL A 278 -12.90 -6.39 -26.28
CA VAL A 278 -13.47 -7.74 -26.21
C VAL A 278 -14.46 -7.83 -25.05
N GLY A 279 -14.02 -7.41 -23.85
CA GLY A 279 -14.85 -7.37 -22.65
C GLY A 279 -15.21 -5.96 -22.21
N ASP A 280 -16.32 -5.84 -21.46
CA ASP A 280 -16.70 -4.62 -20.77
C ASP A 280 -15.81 -4.41 -19.53
N SER A 281 -14.65 -3.78 -19.75
CA SER A 281 -13.72 -3.45 -18.68
C SER A 281 -14.20 -2.31 -17.78
N VAL A 282 -15.07 -1.43 -18.29
CA VAL A 282 -15.56 -0.28 -17.51
C VAL A 282 -16.53 -0.79 -16.47
N GLY A 283 -17.57 -1.52 -16.88
CA GLY A 283 -18.58 -2.07 -15.98
C GLY A 283 -17.98 -2.98 -14.92
N LEU A 284 -17.08 -3.89 -15.31
CA LEU A 284 -16.36 -4.74 -14.37
C LEU A 284 -15.44 -3.91 -13.43
N GLY A 285 -14.72 -2.92 -13.94
CA GLY A 285 -13.87 -2.07 -13.10
C GLY A 285 -14.65 -1.26 -12.07
N VAL A 286 -15.81 -0.71 -12.45
CA VAL A 286 -16.73 0.00 -11.56
C VAL A 286 -17.26 -0.92 -10.47
N GLU A 287 -17.69 -2.13 -10.84
CA GLU A 287 -18.15 -3.13 -9.88
C GLU A 287 -17.06 -3.49 -8.87
N LEU A 288 -15.86 -3.84 -9.34
CA LEU A 288 -14.76 -4.24 -8.47
C LEU A 288 -14.32 -3.10 -7.56
N GLU A 289 -14.25 -1.87 -8.09
CA GLU A 289 -13.92 -0.71 -7.27
C GLU A 289 -14.95 -0.48 -6.16
N ASN A 290 -16.25 -0.61 -6.45
CA ASN A 290 -17.31 -0.51 -5.45
C ASN A 290 -17.34 -1.71 -4.50
N ARG A 291 -16.96 -2.90 -4.96
CA ARG A 291 -16.91 -4.12 -4.16
C ARG A 291 -15.85 -4.02 -3.06
N TYR A 292 -14.67 -3.47 -3.38
CA TYR A 292 -13.51 -3.51 -2.48
C TYR A 292 -13.10 -2.14 -1.92
N LYS A 293 -13.83 -1.06 -2.21
CA LYS A 293 -13.60 0.25 -1.57
C LYS A 293 -13.77 0.14 -0.05
N GLY A 294 -13.04 0.96 0.70
CA GLY A 294 -13.13 1.01 2.16
C GLY A 294 -12.40 -0.11 2.89
N ILE A 295 -12.19 -1.28 2.27
CA ILE A 295 -11.48 -2.40 2.91
C ILE A 295 -10.01 -2.05 3.12
N ARG A 296 -9.58 -2.02 4.39
CA ARG A 296 -8.19 -1.79 4.76
C ARG A 296 -7.34 -3.03 4.52
N THR A 297 -6.10 -2.79 4.09
CA THR A 297 -5.15 -3.83 3.68
C THR A 297 -3.75 -3.50 4.22
N PRO A 298 -2.83 -4.47 4.30
CA PRO A 298 -1.47 -4.26 4.81
C PRO A 298 -0.74 -3.09 4.14
N HIS A 299 -1.02 -2.84 2.85
CA HIS A 299 -0.58 -1.65 2.14
C HIS A 299 -1.58 -1.26 1.03
N LYS A 300 -1.50 -0.02 0.51
CA LYS A 300 -2.29 0.45 -0.64
C LYS A 300 -2.26 -0.54 -1.81
N MET A 301 -3.43 -0.77 -2.42
CA MET A 301 -3.59 -1.65 -3.57
C MET A 301 -4.14 -0.90 -4.78
N LYS A 302 -3.83 -1.44 -5.96
CA LYS A 302 -4.21 -0.88 -7.23
C LYS A 302 -4.73 -1.97 -8.16
N PHE A 303 -5.87 -1.72 -8.81
CA PHE A 303 -6.43 -2.62 -9.80
C PHE A 303 -6.29 -2.02 -11.20
N GLY A 304 -6.20 -2.90 -12.20
CA GLY A 304 -6.32 -2.53 -13.60
C GLY A 304 -7.20 -3.54 -14.33
N VAL A 305 -8.19 -3.05 -15.07
CA VAL A 305 -9.12 -3.88 -15.85
C VAL A 305 -9.02 -3.46 -17.31
N SER A 306 -8.52 -4.34 -18.16
CA SER A 306 -8.32 -4.10 -19.60
C SER A 306 -9.31 -4.95 -20.39
N GLY A 307 -10.02 -4.32 -21.32
CA GLY A 307 -11.05 -4.97 -22.15
C GLY A 307 -10.48 -5.83 -23.27
N CYS A 308 -9.15 -5.89 -23.44
CA CYS A 308 -8.44 -6.78 -24.36
C CYS A 308 -6.93 -6.81 -24.03
N THR A 309 -6.17 -7.62 -24.75
CA THR A 309 -4.72 -7.79 -24.60
C THR A 309 -3.86 -6.58 -24.97
N ARG A 310 -4.46 -5.51 -25.54
CA ARG A 310 -3.77 -4.23 -25.77
C ARG A 310 -3.42 -3.48 -24.48
N GLU A 311 -4.02 -3.88 -23.37
CA GLU A 311 -3.51 -3.54 -22.04
C GLU A 311 -3.47 -2.02 -21.71
N CYS A 312 -4.46 -1.26 -22.19
CA CYS A 312 -4.48 0.19 -21.98
C CYS A 312 -4.59 0.63 -20.49
N SER A 313 -4.95 -0.30 -19.59
CA SER A 313 -5.09 -0.02 -18.15
C SER A 313 -3.82 -0.29 -17.34
N GLU A 314 -2.74 -0.76 -17.97
CA GLU A 314 -1.49 -1.18 -17.31
C GLU A 314 -1.72 -2.27 -16.24
N ALA A 315 -2.73 -3.12 -16.43
CA ALA A 315 -3.24 -4.16 -15.55
C ALA A 315 -2.14 -5.08 -15.02
N GLN A 316 -1.19 -5.52 -15.88
CA GLN A 316 -0.08 -6.37 -15.42
C GLN A 316 0.94 -5.61 -14.56
N GLY A 317 0.89 -4.27 -14.51
CA GLY A 317 1.70 -3.45 -13.59
C GLY A 317 1.00 -3.14 -12.27
N LYS A 318 -0.17 -3.74 -11.98
CA LYS A 318 -0.99 -3.44 -10.80
C LYS A 318 -0.97 -4.59 -9.80
N ASP A 319 -1.35 -4.30 -8.55
CA ASP A 319 -1.45 -5.31 -7.49
C ASP A 319 -2.46 -6.41 -7.90
N VAL A 320 -3.50 -6.04 -8.66
CA VAL A 320 -4.40 -6.98 -9.37
C VAL A 320 -4.64 -6.48 -10.80
N GLY A 321 -4.42 -7.35 -11.77
CA GLY A 321 -4.65 -7.09 -13.18
C GLY A 321 -5.71 -8.04 -13.75
N ILE A 322 -6.66 -7.51 -14.50
CA ILE A 322 -7.74 -8.29 -15.11
C ILE A 322 -7.78 -7.95 -16.59
N ILE A 323 -7.69 -8.96 -17.46
CA ILE A 323 -7.63 -8.76 -18.91
C ILE A 323 -8.68 -9.66 -19.57
N ALA A 324 -9.58 -9.07 -20.36
CA ALA A 324 -10.58 -9.83 -21.10
C ALA A 324 -9.93 -10.67 -22.19
N THR A 325 -10.47 -11.88 -22.36
CA THR A 325 -10.19 -12.79 -23.48
C THR A 325 -11.50 -13.16 -24.16
N GLU A 326 -11.43 -13.87 -25.29
CA GLU A 326 -12.65 -14.37 -25.96
C GLU A 326 -13.40 -15.41 -25.12
N LYS A 327 -12.75 -16.02 -24.13
CA LYS A 327 -13.31 -17.10 -23.30
C LYS A 327 -13.71 -16.65 -21.90
N GLY A 328 -13.32 -15.45 -21.48
CA GLY A 328 -13.56 -14.95 -20.12
C GLY A 328 -12.54 -13.89 -19.73
N TRP A 329 -11.88 -14.10 -18.60
CA TRP A 329 -10.94 -13.15 -18.01
C TRP A 329 -9.67 -13.85 -17.54
N ASN A 330 -8.52 -13.23 -17.80
CA ASN A 330 -7.26 -13.57 -17.14
C ASN A 330 -7.10 -12.72 -15.87
N LEU A 331 -6.82 -13.37 -14.76
CA LEU A 331 -6.53 -12.75 -13.47
C LEU A 331 -5.03 -12.83 -13.17
N TYR A 332 -4.42 -11.67 -13.03
CA TYR A 332 -3.02 -11.47 -12.64
C TYR A 332 -2.95 -10.83 -11.25
N VAL A 333 -1.95 -11.20 -10.46
CA VAL A 333 -1.76 -10.69 -9.10
C VAL A 333 -0.32 -10.29 -8.81
N CYS A 334 -0.14 -9.42 -7.82
CA CYS A 334 1.15 -9.05 -7.25
C CYS A 334 2.08 -8.24 -8.18
N GLY A 335 1.53 -7.47 -9.13
CA GLY A 335 2.31 -6.48 -9.88
C GLY A 335 2.60 -5.20 -9.07
N ASN A 336 3.54 -4.38 -9.54
CA ASN A 336 3.92 -3.15 -8.83
C ASN A 336 4.36 -2.03 -9.77
N GLY A 337 3.51 -1.01 -9.96
CA GLY A 337 3.90 0.27 -10.56
C GLY A 337 4.46 1.23 -9.50
N GLY A 338 5.76 1.13 -9.20
CA GLY A 338 6.47 1.89 -8.18
C GLY A 338 8.00 1.87 -8.33
N MET A 339 8.73 2.15 -7.24
CA MET A 339 10.20 2.27 -7.23
C MET A 339 10.93 1.05 -7.81
N LYS A 340 10.40 -0.16 -7.55
CA LYS A 340 10.84 -1.41 -8.19
C LYS A 340 9.67 -1.94 -9.02
N PRO A 341 9.60 -1.60 -10.32
CA PRO A 341 8.58 -2.11 -11.22
C PRO A 341 8.61 -3.64 -11.27
N ARG A 342 7.43 -4.26 -11.24
CA ARG A 342 7.28 -5.73 -11.33
C ARG A 342 6.00 -6.05 -12.08
N HIS A 343 6.06 -6.96 -13.05
CA HIS A 343 4.85 -7.50 -13.66
C HIS A 343 4.15 -8.48 -12.72
N ALA A 344 2.83 -8.48 -12.77
CA ALA A 344 1.97 -9.40 -12.04
C ALA A 344 2.07 -10.81 -12.62
N ASP A 345 1.90 -11.82 -11.78
CA ASP A 345 1.88 -13.22 -12.18
C ASP A 345 0.46 -13.66 -12.52
N LEU A 346 0.33 -14.53 -13.52
CA LEU A 346 -0.95 -15.12 -13.90
C LEU A 346 -1.42 -16.10 -12.82
N LEU A 347 -2.52 -15.77 -12.15
CA LEU A 347 -3.17 -16.63 -11.16
C LEU A 347 -4.11 -17.63 -11.86
N ALA A 348 -4.97 -17.15 -12.75
CA ALA A 348 -5.92 -17.98 -13.49
C ALA A 348 -6.21 -17.34 -14.87
N ALA A 349 -6.47 -18.18 -15.87
CA ALA A 349 -6.74 -17.75 -17.24
C ALA A 349 -8.12 -18.19 -17.70
N ASP A 350 -8.73 -17.41 -18.60
CA ASP A 350 -10.00 -17.71 -19.27
C ASP A 350 -11.14 -18.09 -18.30
N ILE A 351 -11.18 -17.48 -17.12
CA ILE A 351 -12.21 -17.74 -16.10
C ILE A 351 -13.44 -16.85 -16.29
N ASP A 352 -14.60 -17.37 -15.92
CA ASP A 352 -15.83 -16.59 -15.89
C ASP A 352 -15.83 -15.55 -14.75
N ARG A 353 -16.80 -14.62 -14.78
CA ARG A 353 -16.90 -13.52 -13.83
C ARG A 353 -17.17 -13.95 -12.39
N GLU A 354 -17.94 -15.02 -12.18
CA GLU A 354 -18.25 -15.51 -10.83
C GLU A 354 -16.98 -16.10 -10.20
N THR A 355 -16.27 -16.95 -10.95
CA THR A 355 -15.00 -17.55 -10.53
C THR A 355 -13.94 -16.46 -10.28
N LEU A 356 -13.85 -15.45 -11.15
CA LEU A 356 -12.97 -14.30 -10.99
C LEU A 356 -13.18 -13.60 -9.64
N ILE A 357 -14.43 -13.29 -9.29
CA ILE A 357 -14.75 -12.59 -8.04
C ILE A 357 -14.38 -13.46 -6.83
N LYS A 358 -14.69 -14.76 -6.85
CA LYS A 358 -14.32 -15.68 -5.76
C LYS A 358 -12.80 -15.74 -5.56
N TYR A 359 -12.04 -15.90 -6.63
CA TYR A 359 -10.57 -15.96 -6.54
C TYR A 359 -9.98 -14.64 -6.03
N LEU A 360 -10.56 -13.51 -6.43
CA LEU A 360 -10.12 -12.20 -5.96
C LEU A 360 -10.44 -11.95 -4.48
N ASP A 361 -11.64 -12.34 -4.02
CA ASP A 361 -12.02 -12.28 -2.61
C ASP A 361 -11.03 -13.09 -1.74
N ARG A 362 -10.78 -14.35 -2.14
CA ARG A 362 -9.83 -15.26 -1.47
C ARG A 362 -8.42 -14.69 -1.46
N PHE A 363 -7.93 -14.20 -2.61
CA PHE A 363 -6.60 -13.60 -2.73
C PHE A 363 -6.44 -12.41 -1.79
N MET A 364 -7.40 -11.49 -1.80
CA MET A 364 -7.36 -10.30 -0.97
C MET A 364 -7.35 -10.67 0.52
N MET A 365 -8.23 -11.59 0.95
CA MET A 365 -8.25 -12.01 2.35
C MET A 365 -6.98 -12.76 2.75
N PHE A 366 -6.45 -13.62 1.90
CA PHE A 366 -5.21 -14.34 2.18
C PHE A 366 -4.03 -13.37 2.32
N TYR A 367 -3.92 -12.36 1.45
CA TYR A 367 -2.94 -11.27 1.57
C TYR A 367 -3.14 -10.46 2.87
N ILE A 368 -4.37 -10.07 3.20
CA ILE A 368 -4.69 -9.32 4.42
C ILE A 368 -4.23 -10.07 5.69
N ARG A 369 -4.46 -11.39 5.70
CA ARG A 369 -4.10 -12.28 6.83
C ARG A 369 -2.60 -12.48 6.95
N THR A 370 -1.91 -12.70 5.83
CA THR A 370 -0.55 -13.24 5.84
C THR A 370 0.55 -12.22 5.58
N ALA A 371 0.30 -11.07 4.94
CA ALA A 371 1.38 -10.12 4.71
C ALA A 371 1.83 -9.41 6.00
N ASP A 372 3.10 -9.06 6.11
CA ASP A 372 3.58 -8.22 7.23
C ASP A 372 3.13 -6.74 7.04
N LYS A 373 3.27 -5.94 8.09
CA LYS A 373 2.95 -4.51 8.12
C LYS A 373 3.61 -3.77 6.95
N LEU A 374 2.85 -2.88 6.30
CA LEU A 374 3.32 -2.03 5.20
C LEU A 374 3.93 -2.78 4.01
N THR A 375 3.63 -4.07 3.84
CA THR A 375 4.16 -4.90 2.75
C THR A 375 3.25 -4.84 1.52
N ARG A 376 3.79 -4.50 0.35
CA ARG A 376 3.05 -4.57 -0.93
C ARG A 376 2.83 -6.03 -1.37
N THR A 377 1.85 -6.27 -2.23
CA THR A 377 1.54 -7.60 -2.77
C THR A 377 2.74 -8.26 -3.48
N ALA A 378 3.50 -7.51 -4.28
CA ALA A 378 4.72 -7.97 -4.95
C ALA A 378 5.77 -8.61 -4.00
N PRO A 379 6.36 -7.86 -3.04
CA PRO A 379 7.32 -8.44 -2.10
C PRO A 379 6.70 -9.47 -1.16
N TRP A 380 5.39 -9.40 -0.88
CA TRP A 380 4.71 -10.46 -0.14
C TRP A 380 4.76 -11.79 -0.89
N LEU A 381 4.44 -11.80 -2.20
CA LEU A 381 4.51 -13.00 -3.03
C LEU A 381 5.94 -13.52 -3.18
N GLU A 382 6.92 -12.63 -3.34
CA GLU A 382 8.34 -12.99 -3.45
C GLU A 382 8.88 -13.69 -2.18
N ASN A 383 8.33 -13.36 -1.01
CA ASN A 383 8.69 -13.98 0.26
C ASN A 383 7.75 -15.13 0.66
N LEU A 384 6.70 -15.39 -0.12
CA LEU A 384 5.79 -16.50 0.13
C LEU A 384 6.48 -17.80 -0.32
N GLU A 385 6.66 -18.75 0.60
CA GLU A 385 7.26 -20.04 0.28
C GLU A 385 6.41 -20.77 -0.79
N GLY A 386 7.06 -21.23 -1.86
CA GLY A 386 6.39 -21.80 -3.03
C GLY A 386 5.73 -20.78 -3.97
N GLY A 387 5.82 -19.47 -3.66
CA GLY A 387 5.47 -18.37 -4.54
C GLY A 387 4.06 -18.46 -5.13
N ILE A 388 3.96 -18.22 -6.43
CA ILE A 388 2.68 -18.22 -7.16
C ILE A 388 2.02 -19.60 -7.18
N ASP A 389 2.79 -20.69 -7.20
CA ASP A 389 2.24 -22.05 -7.26
C ASP A 389 1.59 -22.43 -5.93
N TYR A 390 2.21 -22.07 -4.81
CA TYR A 390 1.58 -22.22 -3.51
C TYR A 390 0.32 -21.35 -3.41
N LEU A 391 0.37 -20.09 -3.88
CA LEU A 391 -0.79 -19.22 -3.89
C LEU A 391 -1.95 -19.81 -4.71
N LYS A 392 -1.68 -20.37 -5.90
CA LYS A 392 -2.68 -21.08 -6.70
C LYS A 392 -3.29 -22.25 -5.93
N ALA A 393 -2.47 -23.09 -5.31
CA ALA A 393 -2.95 -24.23 -4.54
C ALA A 393 -3.88 -23.82 -3.38
N VAL A 394 -3.60 -22.70 -2.72
CA VAL A 394 -4.47 -22.17 -1.65
C VAL A 394 -5.77 -21.60 -2.24
N ILE A 395 -5.67 -20.71 -3.23
CA ILE A 395 -6.80 -19.90 -3.72
C ILE A 395 -7.73 -20.68 -4.66
N ILE A 396 -7.18 -21.56 -5.49
CA ILE A 396 -7.89 -22.31 -6.53
C ILE A 396 -8.26 -23.70 -5.99
N ASP A 397 -7.27 -24.46 -5.53
CA ASP A 397 -7.43 -25.87 -5.17
C ASP A 397 -7.89 -26.08 -3.71
N ASP A 398 -8.07 -25.00 -2.96
CA ASP A 398 -8.45 -25.01 -1.54
C ASP A 398 -7.57 -25.91 -0.68
N LYS A 399 -6.25 -25.92 -0.94
CA LYS A 399 -5.28 -26.80 -0.27
C LYS A 399 -5.34 -26.74 1.27
N LEU A 400 -5.82 -25.62 1.84
CA LEU A 400 -5.93 -25.41 3.28
C LEU A 400 -7.37 -25.53 3.82
N GLY A 401 -8.38 -25.74 2.96
CA GLY A 401 -9.79 -25.79 3.36
C GLY A 401 -10.30 -24.44 3.91
N LEU A 402 -9.78 -23.32 3.41
CA LEU A 402 -10.05 -21.98 3.93
C LEU A 402 -10.98 -21.15 3.03
N ASN A 403 -11.23 -21.58 1.80
CA ASN A 403 -11.87 -20.73 0.78
C ASN A 403 -13.23 -20.18 1.20
N ALA A 404 -14.12 -21.03 1.72
CA ALA A 404 -15.44 -20.59 2.19
C ALA A 404 -15.34 -19.53 3.31
N HIS A 405 -14.40 -19.72 4.23
CA HIS A 405 -14.20 -18.81 5.35
C HIS A 405 -13.55 -17.47 4.89
N LEU A 406 -12.65 -17.50 3.90
CA LEU A 406 -12.12 -16.29 3.28
C LEU A 406 -13.22 -15.48 2.59
N GLU A 407 -14.12 -16.15 1.87
CA GLU A 407 -15.25 -15.50 1.20
C GLU A 407 -16.25 -14.89 2.20
N GLU A 408 -16.56 -15.60 3.28
CA GLU A 408 -17.42 -15.11 4.37
C GLU A 408 -16.84 -13.85 5.04
N GLU A 409 -15.53 -13.86 5.36
CA GLU A 409 -14.89 -12.69 5.95
C GLU A 409 -14.88 -11.49 5.00
N MET A 410 -14.62 -11.72 3.70
CA MET A 410 -14.70 -10.66 2.70
C MET A 410 -16.12 -10.08 2.64
N ALA A 411 -17.16 -10.92 2.64
CA ALA A 411 -18.54 -10.48 2.66
C ALA A 411 -18.85 -9.59 3.87
N ARG A 412 -18.41 -10.01 5.07
CA ARG A 412 -18.61 -9.22 6.29
C ARG A 412 -17.88 -7.86 6.24
N LEU A 413 -16.64 -7.82 5.76
CA LEU A 413 -15.90 -6.55 5.63
C LEU A 413 -16.60 -5.61 4.65
N ARG A 414 -17.17 -6.14 3.56
CA ARG A 414 -17.94 -5.38 2.56
C ARG A 414 -19.22 -4.80 3.14
N GLU A 415 -19.95 -5.58 3.94
CA GLU A 415 -21.16 -5.10 4.62
C GLU A 415 -20.89 -3.96 5.60
N ALA A 416 -19.69 -3.94 6.20
CA ALA A 416 -19.27 -2.88 7.12
C ALA A 416 -18.75 -1.61 6.42
N VAL A 417 -18.59 -1.60 5.09
CA VAL A 417 -18.05 -0.43 4.38
C VAL A 417 -19.01 0.76 4.49
N LEU A 418 -18.45 1.89 4.89
CA LEU A 418 -19.10 3.20 4.86
C LEU A 418 -18.17 4.25 4.23
N CYS A 419 -18.74 5.38 3.81
CA CYS A 419 -17.94 6.52 3.37
C CYS A 419 -17.46 7.31 4.59
N GLU A 420 -16.16 7.27 4.88
CA GLU A 420 -15.55 7.92 6.06
C GLU A 420 -15.86 9.42 6.11
N TRP A 421 -15.89 10.10 4.96
CA TRP A 421 -16.22 11.53 4.89
C TRP A 421 -17.72 11.81 5.09
N THR A 422 -18.61 10.93 4.61
CA THR A 422 -20.05 11.07 4.90
C THR A 422 -20.30 10.92 6.40
N GLU A 423 -19.68 9.95 7.05
CA GLU A 423 -19.76 9.78 8.51
C GLU A 423 -19.18 10.99 9.25
N THR A 424 -18.04 11.52 8.79
CA THR A 424 -17.39 12.71 9.36
C THR A 424 -18.29 13.94 9.28
N VAL A 425 -18.83 14.24 8.08
CA VAL A 425 -19.67 15.42 7.83
C VAL A 425 -20.98 15.32 8.59
N ASN A 426 -21.54 14.12 8.77
CA ASN A 426 -22.77 13.92 9.52
C ASN A 426 -22.57 13.91 11.06
N THR A 427 -21.32 13.87 11.54
CA THR A 427 -20.99 13.77 12.97
C THR A 427 -20.26 15.02 13.47
N PRO A 428 -20.96 15.99 14.11
CA PRO A 428 -20.34 17.26 14.53
C PRO A 428 -19.11 17.11 15.44
N SER A 429 -19.09 16.11 16.33
CA SER A 429 -17.96 15.85 17.21
C SER A 429 -16.68 15.45 16.45
N ALA A 430 -16.82 14.74 15.32
CA ALA A 430 -15.71 14.35 14.46
C ALA A 430 -15.10 15.56 13.71
N GLN A 431 -15.91 16.58 13.41
CA GLN A 431 -15.47 17.78 12.69
C GLN A 431 -14.54 18.68 13.51
N THR A 432 -14.65 18.67 14.84
CA THR A 432 -13.83 19.51 15.73
C THR A 432 -12.33 19.33 15.50
N ARG A 433 -11.90 18.12 15.10
CA ARG A 433 -10.51 17.76 14.77
C ARG A 433 -9.91 18.58 13.62
N PHE A 434 -10.75 19.04 12.71
CA PHE A 434 -10.33 19.72 11.48
C PHE A 434 -10.05 21.21 11.71
N LYS A 435 -10.46 21.78 12.84
CA LYS A 435 -10.13 23.17 13.19
C LYS A 435 -8.62 23.37 13.29
N HIS A 436 -8.09 24.41 12.65
CA HIS A 436 -6.67 24.72 12.71
C HIS A 436 -6.24 25.10 14.14
N PHE A 437 -6.87 26.13 14.72
CA PHE A 437 -6.71 26.52 16.12
C PHE A 437 -7.97 26.12 16.92
N ILE A 438 -7.76 25.70 18.18
CA ILE A 438 -8.87 25.34 19.08
C ILE A 438 -9.65 26.59 19.52
N ASN A 439 -8.96 27.73 19.61
CA ASN A 439 -9.43 28.98 20.20
C ASN A 439 -9.54 30.14 19.19
N SER A 440 -9.41 29.88 17.88
CA SER A 440 -9.46 30.94 16.86
C SER A 440 -9.96 30.40 15.52
N ASP A 441 -10.71 31.24 14.80
CA ASP A 441 -11.11 30.98 13.41
C ASP A 441 -10.07 31.54 12.40
N LYS A 442 -8.90 32.00 12.88
CA LYS A 442 -7.80 32.42 12.01
C LYS A 442 -7.22 31.21 11.24
N ARG A 443 -6.86 31.42 9.98
CA ARG A 443 -6.17 30.45 9.13
C ARG A 443 -4.68 30.36 9.46
N ASP A 444 -4.01 29.31 8.98
CA ASP A 444 -2.57 29.17 9.15
C ASP A 444 -1.82 30.23 8.30
N PRO A 445 -1.17 31.22 8.92
CA PRO A 445 -0.45 32.24 8.18
C PRO A 445 0.81 31.69 7.48
N ASN A 446 1.26 30.48 7.81
CA ASN A 446 2.42 29.84 7.17
C ASN A 446 2.06 29.18 5.84
N VAL A 447 0.78 28.99 5.54
CA VAL A 447 0.31 28.49 4.24
C VAL A 447 0.37 29.63 3.23
N GLN A 448 1.51 29.74 2.55
CA GLN A 448 1.76 30.75 1.53
C GLN A 448 1.89 30.09 0.16
N MET A 449 1.17 30.64 -0.82
CA MET A 449 1.12 30.15 -2.20
C MET A 449 1.75 31.16 -3.15
N VAL A 450 2.40 30.68 -4.20
CA VAL A 450 2.99 31.48 -5.28
C VAL A 450 2.34 31.09 -6.61
N PRO A 451 1.89 32.05 -7.43
CA PRO A 451 1.42 31.76 -8.79
C PRO A 451 2.51 31.07 -9.61
N GLU A 452 2.17 29.98 -10.29
CA GLU A 452 3.09 29.27 -11.18
C GLU A 452 2.31 28.59 -12.30
N ARG A 453 2.70 28.89 -13.55
CA ARG A 453 1.91 28.55 -14.75
C ARG A 453 0.50 29.16 -14.59
N GLU A 454 -0.53 28.44 -15.03
CA GLU A 454 -1.94 28.85 -14.95
C GLU A 454 -2.59 28.50 -13.58
N GLN A 455 -1.80 28.12 -12.57
CA GLN A 455 -2.28 27.74 -11.24
C GLN A 455 -1.33 28.31 -10.15
N HIS A 456 -1.28 27.67 -8.98
CA HIS A 456 -0.39 28.04 -7.87
C HIS A 456 0.36 26.82 -7.32
N ARG A 457 1.39 27.08 -6.52
CA ARG A 457 2.12 26.08 -5.73
C ARG A 457 2.47 26.64 -4.36
N PRO A 458 2.83 25.79 -3.38
CA PRO A 458 3.35 26.28 -2.11
C PRO A 458 4.66 27.06 -2.31
N ALA A 459 4.81 28.16 -1.55
CA ALA A 459 6.02 28.96 -1.51
C ALA A 459 7.23 28.13 -1.04
N THR A 460 8.35 28.26 -1.74
CA THR A 460 9.64 27.71 -1.29
C THR A 460 10.12 28.47 -0.05
N PRO A 461 11.06 27.91 0.74
CA PRO A 461 11.58 28.60 1.93
C PRO A 461 12.09 30.03 1.67
N TYR A 462 12.63 30.32 0.48
CA TYR A 462 13.15 31.64 0.11
C TYR A 462 12.07 32.64 -0.34
N GLU A 463 10.89 32.15 -0.75
CA GLU A 463 9.76 32.99 -1.17
C GLU A 463 8.81 33.30 -0.02
N ARG A 464 8.95 32.61 1.13
CA ARG A 464 8.08 32.79 2.29
C ARG A 464 8.36 34.14 2.95
N ILE A 465 7.29 34.90 3.15
CA ILE A 465 7.32 36.13 3.94
C ILE A 465 7.31 35.72 5.42
N PRO A 466 8.22 36.24 6.26
CA PRO A 466 8.22 35.97 7.69
C PRO A 466 6.88 36.33 8.32
N VAL A 467 6.30 35.38 9.07
CA VAL A 467 5.09 35.61 9.84
C VAL A 467 5.50 35.95 11.27
N THR A 468 5.07 37.12 11.75
CA THR A 468 5.19 37.49 13.17
C THR A 468 3.81 37.43 13.80
N LEU A 469 3.62 36.52 14.76
CA LEU A 469 2.42 36.52 15.59
C LEU A 469 2.55 37.66 16.60
N VAL A 470 1.63 38.61 16.55
CA VAL A 470 1.50 39.66 17.56
C VAL A 470 0.43 39.18 18.54
N GLU A 471 0.77 39.08 19.82
CA GLU A 471 -0.22 38.79 20.87
C GLU A 471 -1.19 39.98 20.93
N ASP A 472 -2.46 39.72 20.64
CA ASP A 472 -3.53 40.66 20.95
C ASP A 472 -3.66 40.70 22.47
N ASN A 473 -3.08 41.72 23.10
CA ASN A 473 -3.38 42.07 24.50
C ASN A 473 -4.81 42.62 24.55
N ALA A 474 -5.80 41.72 24.57
CA ALA A 474 -7.22 42.04 24.74
C ALA A 474 -7.69 41.61 26.13
#